data_AF-A0A0S3F6I8-F1
#
_entry.id   AF-A0A0S3F6I8-F1
#
_cell.length_a   1.000
_cell.length_b   1.000
_cell.length_c   1.000
_cell.angle_alpha   90.00
_cell.angle_beta   90.00
_cell.angle_gamma   90.00
#
_symmetry.space_group_name_H-M   'P 1'
#
loop_
_entity.id
_entity.type
_entity.pdbx_description
1 polymer ?
#
loop_
_entity_poly.entity_id
_entity_poly.type
_entity_poly.pdbx_seq_one_letter_code
_entity_poly.pdbx_strand_id
1 'polypeptide(L)'
;MRADDAADPDRRSRERATSLDPALVKAIGGALAVVSAFLEKSGVATTDDFAQALGIYATVSRGENEDEGLALAYWAATLRDVAEFNRREKG
;
A
#
# COMPACT_ATOMS: atom_id res chain seq x y z
N MET A 1 11.95 -10.54 43.41
CA MET A 1 12.38 -10.63 42.00
C MET A 1 11.52 -11.71 41.35
N ARG A 2 10.39 -11.33 40.73
CA ARG A 2 9.43 -12.28 40.14
C ARG A 2 9.90 -12.64 38.73
N ALA A 3 10.02 -13.93 38.47
CA ALA A 3 10.41 -14.52 37.20
C ALA A 3 9.20 -14.62 36.23
N ASP A 4 8.46 -13.52 36.07
CA ASP A 4 7.32 -13.43 35.13
C ASP A 4 7.65 -12.55 33.91
N ASP A 5 8.94 -12.32 33.66
CA ASP A 5 9.46 -11.51 32.53
C ASP A 5 10.00 -12.42 31.41
N ALA A 6 9.46 -13.64 31.30
CA ALA A 6 9.65 -14.45 30.11
C ALA A 6 8.92 -13.75 28.96
N ALA A 7 9.67 -12.95 28.21
CA ALA A 7 9.21 -12.21 27.04
C ALA A 7 8.28 -13.08 26.19
N ASP A 8 7.00 -12.74 26.24
CA ASP A 8 5.96 -13.40 25.47
C ASP A 8 6.36 -13.40 23.97
N PRO A 9 6.67 -14.56 23.39
CA PRO A 9 7.06 -14.65 21.98
C PRO A 9 5.93 -14.20 21.05
N ASP A 10 4.67 -14.29 21.50
CA ASP A 10 3.51 -13.84 20.73
C ASP A 10 3.41 -12.31 20.71
N ARG A 11 3.79 -11.65 21.82
CA ARG A 11 3.90 -10.18 21.85
C ARG A 11 4.96 -9.68 20.87
N ARG A 12 6.16 -10.27 20.86
CA ARG A 12 7.24 -9.87 19.94
C ARG A 12 6.92 -10.22 18.48
N SER A 13 6.08 -11.23 18.25
CA SER A 13 5.57 -11.62 16.92
C SER A 13 4.46 -10.68 16.46
N ARG A 14 3.56 -10.25 17.35
CA ARG A 14 2.59 -9.16 17.10
C ARG A 14 3.26 -7.83 16.84
N GLU A 15 4.29 -7.49 17.63
CA GLU A 15 5.05 -6.24 17.46
C GLU A 15 5.83 -6.22 16.13
N ARG A 16 6.39 -7.36 15.70
CA ARG A 16 6.95 -7.53 14.35
C ARG A 16 5.89 -7.50 13.25
N ALA A 17 4.70 -8.06 13.50
CA ALA A 17 3.57 -7.95 12.59
C ALA A 17 3.08 -6.50 12.44
N THR A 18 3.24 -5.67 13.48
CA THR A 18 2.92 -4.23 13.44
C THR A 18 3.99 -3.33 12.81
N SER A 19 5.23 -3.82 12.62
CA SER A 19 6.26 -3.09 11.87
C SER A 19 6.31 -3.60 10.43
N LEU A 20 5.55 -2.97 9.52
CA LEU A 20 5.71 -3.23 8.09
C LEU A 20 7.18 -3.01 7.69
N ASP A 21 7.82 -4.03 7.10
CA ASP A 21 9.20 -3.94 6.64
C ASP A 21 9.32 -2.81 5.58
N PRO A 22 10.13 -1.77 5.82
CA PRO A 22 10.29 -0.66 4.88
C PRO A 22 10.72 -1.10 3.48
N ALA A 23 11.53 -2.17 3.37
CA ALA A 23 11.95 -2.71 2.08
C ALA A 23 10.76 -3.33 1.32
N LEU A 24 9.89 -4.05 2.03
CA LEU A 24 8.68 -4.65 1.47
C LEU A 24 7.69 -3.57 1.01
N VAL A 25 7.44 -2.57 1.85
CA VAL A 25 6.59 -1.41 1.52
C VAL A 25 7.12 -0.76 0.23
N LYS A 26 8.42 -0.44 0.16
CA LYS A 26 9.02 0.15 -1.04
C LYS A 26 8.90 -0.75 -2.28
N ALA A 27 9.07 -2.07 -2.12
CA ALA A 27 8.93 -3.02 -3.23
C ALA A 27 7.50 -3.05 -3.78
N ILE A 28 6.49 -3.03 -2.92
CA ILE A 28 5.07 -2.98 -3.31
C ILE A 28 4.78 -1.69 -4.08
N GLY A 29 5.19 -0.53 -3.54
CA GLY A 29 5.02 0.75 -4.23
C GLY A 29 5.69 0.79 -5.59
N GLY A 30 6.92 0.27 -5.69
CA GLY A 30 7.66 0.16 -6.95
C GLY A 30 6.97 -0.75 -7.97
N ALA A 31 6.44 -1.90 -7.53
CA ALA A 31 5.70 -2.81 -8.40
C ALA A 31 4.41 -2.16 -8.94
N LEU A 32 3.64 -1.48 -8.08
CA LEU A 32 2.43 -0.76 -8.48
C LEU A 32 2.73 0.36 -9.47
N ALA A 33 3.82 1.10 -9.29
CA ALA A 33 4.25 2.13 -10.24
C ALA A 33 4.59 1.53 -11.62
N VAL A 34 5.26 0.37 -11.67
CA VAL A 34 5.57 -0.32 -12.92
C VAL A 34 4.28 -0.78 -13.62
N VAL A 35 3.34 -1.37 -12.88
CA VAL A 35 2.03 -1.78 -13.42
C VAL A 35 1.29 -0.57 -13.99
N SER A 36 1.21 0.53 -13.24
CA SER A 36 0.54 1.76 -13.67
C SER A 36 1.15 2.32 -14.96
N ALA A 37 2.48 2.40 -15.02
CA ALA A 37 3.18 2.90 -16.20
C ALA A 37 2.96 1.99 -17.42
N PHE A 38 2.86 0.67 -17.21
CA PHE A 38 2.55 -0.28 -18.26
C PHE A 38 1.11 -0.14 -18.79
N LEU A 39 0.14 0.04 -17.90
CA LEU A 39 -1.26 0.30 -18.26
C LEU A 39 -1.41 1.60 -19.04
N GLU A 40 -0.74 2.67 -18.59
CA GLU A 40 -0.80 3.98 -19.25
C GLU A 40 -0.12 3.93 -20.63
N LYS A 41 1.06 3.29 -20.73
CA LYS A 41 1.76 3.10 -22.00
C LYS A 41 0.97 2.28 -23.02
N SER A 42 0.18 1.31 -22.56
CA SER A 42 -0.65 0.48 -23.44
C SER A 42 -1.99 1.13 -23.81
N GLY A 43 -2.31 2.30 -23.23
CA GLY A 43 -3.58 2.99 -23.45
C GLY A 43 -4.78 2.29 -22.80
N VAL A 44 -4.55 1.38 -21.85
CA VAL A 44 -5.61 0.61 -21.17
C VAL A 44 -6.28 1.43 -20.08
N ALA A 45 -5.49 2.12 -19.26
CA ALA A 45 -5.97 2.93 -18.14
C ALA A 45 -4.90 3.98 -17.77
N THR A 46 -5.33 5.13 -17.26
CA THR A 46 -4.40 6.12 -16.71
C THR A 46 -3.94 5.71 -15.31
N THR A 47 -2.86 6.33 -14.82
CA THR A 47 -2.44 6.18 -13.42
C THR A 47 -3.55 6.58 -12.42
N ASP A 48 -4.38 7.57 -12.77
CA ASP A 48 -5.52 8.02 -11.95
C ASP A 48 -6.62 6.95 -11.89
N ASP A 49 -6.95 6.31 -13.03
CA ASP A 49 -7.92 5.21 -13.10
C ASP A 49 -7.45 4.00 -12.27
N PHE A 50 -6.15 3.68 -12.34
CA PHE A 50 -5.56 2.58 -11.58
C PHE A 50 -5.57 2.86 -10.07
N ALA A 51 -5.23 4.10 -9.66
CA ALA A 51 -5.33 4.54 -8.28
C ALA A 51 -6.77 4.46 -7.75
N GLN A 52 -7.75 4.87 -8.57
CA GLN A 52 -9.17 4.79 -8.20
C GLN A 52 -9.64 3.35 -8.01
N ALA A 53 -9.29 2.44 -8.92
CA ALA A 53 -9.62 1.02 -8.82
C ALA A 53 -9.02 0.41 -7.53
N LEU A 54 -7.76 0.73 -7.22
CA LEU A 54 -7.10 0.28 -6.01
C LEU A 54 -7.79 0.82 -4.74
N GLY A 55 -8.26 2.07 -4.74
CA GLY A 55 -9.01 2.65 -3.64
C GLY A 55 -10.39 2.01 -3.41
N ILE A 56 -11.08 1.61 -4.48
CA ILE A 56 -12.32 0.83 -4.38
C ILE A 56 -12.03 -0.53 -3.74
N TYR A 57 -10.99 -1.23 -4.22
CA TYR A 57 -10.61 -2.52 -3.66
C TYR A 57 -10.19 -2.41 -2.18
N ALA A 58 -9.47 -1.36 -1.81
CA ALA A 58 -9.14 -1.05 -0.41
C ALA A 58 -10.38 -0.98 0.49
N THR A 59 -11.46 -0.37 -0.01
CA THR A 59 -12.73 -0.25 0.72
C THR A 59 -13.39 -1.63 0.91
N VAL A 60 -13.29 -2.50 -0.10
CA VAL A 60 -13.80 -3.89 -0.02
C VAL A 60 -12.97 -4.71 0.96
N SER A 61 -11.64 -4.70 0.83
CA SER A 61 -10.74 -5.45 1.73
C SER A 61 -10.87 -5.01 3.19
N ARG A 62 -11.13 -3.71 3.45
CA ARG A 62 -11.35 -3.21 4.82
C ARG A 62 -12.52 -3.90 5.53
N GLY A 63 -13.51 -4.40 4.79
CA GLY A 63 -14.63 -5.15 5.34
C GLY A 63 -14.24 -6.50 5.95
N GLU A 64 -13.13 -7.09 5.49
CA GLU A 64 -12.61 -8.39 5.95
C GLU A 64 -11.39 -8.22 6.86
N ASN A 65 -10.48 -7.29 6.51
CA ASN A 65 -9.27 -6.99 7.24
C ASN A 65 -8.95 -5.49 7.16
N GLU A 66 -9.02 -4.80 8.30
CA GLU A 66 -8.81 -3.36 8.36
C GLU A 66 -7.38 -2.95 7.96
N ASP A 67 -6.36 -3.69 8.40
CA ASP A 67 -4.96 -3.38 8.12
C ASP A 67 -4.64 -3.54 6.62
N GLU A 68 -5.22 -4.54 5.98
CA GLU A 68 -5.12 -4.74 4.54
C GLU A 68 -5.77 -3.59 3.76
N GLY A 69 -6.98 -3.21 4.15
CA GLY A 69 -7.69 -2.08 3.55
C GLY A 69 -6.90 -0.76 3.69
N LEU A 70 -6.29 -0.52 4.85
CA LEU A 70 -5.44 0.67 5.07
C LEU A 70 -4.18 0.65 4.21
N ALA A 71 -3.51 -0.50 4.08
CA ALA A 71 -2.32 -0.64 3.23
C ALA A 71 -2.65 -0.37 1.76
N LEU A 72 -3.78 -0.91 1.25
CA LEU A 72 -4.24 -0.67 -0.11
C LEU A 72 -4.63 0.81 -0.33
N ALA A 73 -5.30 1.42 0.64
CA ALA A 73 -5.69 2.84 0.58
C ALA A 73 -4.47 3.76 0.54
N TYR A 74 -3.42 3.47 1.32
CA TYR A 74 -2.17 4.21 1.30
C TYR A 74 -1.54 4.22 -0.11
N TRP A 75 -1.49 3.06 -0.77
CA TRP A 75 -0.94 2.97 -2.12
C TRP A 75 -1.82 3.63 -3.17
N ALA A 76 -3.14 3.54 -3.04
CA ALA A 76 -4.08 4.26 -3.90
C ALA A 76 -3.85 5.78 -3.83
N ALA A 77 -3.70 6.33 -2.61
CA ALA A 77 -3.39 7.73 -2.41
C ALA A 77 -2.03 8.12 -3.02
N THR A 78 -1.00 7.29 -2.80
CA THR A 78 0.35 7.53 -3.35
C THR A 78 0.34 7.57 -4.88
N LEU A 79 -0.37 6.64 -5.54
CA LEU A 79 -0.49 6.64 -7.00
C LEU A 79 -1.24 7.86 -7.53
N ARG A 80 -2.23 8.35 -6.79
CA ARG A 80 -2.96 9.57 -7.13
C ARG A 80 -2.06 10.80 -7.04
N ASP A 81 -1.21 10.90 -6.01
CA ASP A 81 -0.21 11.96 -5.91
C ASP A 81 0.76 11.94 -7.10
N VAL A 82 1.18 10.74 -7.53
CA VAL A 82 2.03 10.57 -8.73
C VAL A 82 1.29 11.01 -10.00
N ALA A 83 0.02 10.65 -10.16
CA ALA A 83 -0.80 11.07 -11.29
C ALA A 83 -0.96 12.60 -11.34
N GLU A 84 -1.19 13.22 -10.18
CA GLU A 84 -1.26 14.67 -10.05
C GLU A 84 0.06 15.36 -10.39
N PHE A 85 1.19 14.85 -9.87
CA PHE A 85 2.52 15.35 -10.19
C PHE A 85 2.77 15.29 -11.71
N ASN A 86 2.52 14.13 -12.33
CA ASN A 86 2.71 13.94 -13.77
C ASN A 86 1.81 14.85 -14.62
N ARG A 87 0.58 15.14 -14.17
CA ARG A 87 -0.31 16.10 -14.86
C ARG A 87 0.24 17.52 -14.81
N ARG A 88 0.81 17.94 -13.67
CA ARG A 88 1.39 19.28 -13.49
C ARG A 88 2.67 19.49 -14.30
N GLU A 89 3.50 18.46 -14.44
CA GLU A 89 4.74 18.52 -15.23
C GLU A 89 4.49 18.52 -16.75
N LYS A 90 3.36 17.96 -17.21
CA LYS A 90 3.02 17.84 -18.63
C LYS A 90 2.11 18.96 -19.16
N GLY A 91 1.55 19.80 -18.28
CA GLY A 91 0.65 20.92 -18.61
C GLY A 91 1.40 22.24 -18.74
#